data_AF-A0A0C1VTB3-F1
#
_entry.id   AF-A0A0C1VTB3-F1
#
_cell.length_a   1.000
_cell.length_b   1.000
_cell.length_c   1.000
_cell.angle_alpha   90.00
_cell.angle_beta   90.00
_cell.angle_gamma   90.00
#
_symmetry.space_group_name_H-M   'P 1'
#
loop_
_entity.id
_entity.type
_entity.pdbx_description
1 polymer ?
#
loop_
_entity_poly.entity_id
_entity_poly.type
_entity_poly.pdbx_seq_one_letter_code
_entity_poly.pdbx_strand_id
1 'polypeptide(L)'
;MSHISQGRGKIAFTDKNLLLKALEKVGRVEESTHLYVETGGGGHSRTMTKYDVVLISQTNKKHRIGFNKNSDGHYVPFEENWGDCGRWTRRVKPMLDDLYIGYHYEQQMQNEGFDVELVMNDDGTIEVEGVEQVW
;
A
#
# COMPACT_ATOMS: atom_id res chain seq x y z
N MET A 1 3.69 32.18 14.90
CA MET A 1 3.30 31.76 13.55
C MET A 1 3.74 30.32 13.38
N SER A 2 2.79 29.39 13.38
CA SER A 2 3.05 27.95 13.23
C SER A 2 3.29 27.67 11.75
N HIS A 3 4.51 27.29 11.36
CA HIS A 3 4.78 26.78 10.02
C HIS A 3 4.57 25.26 10.03
N ILE A 4 3.51 24.78 9.38
CA ILE A 4 3.38 23.36 9.06
C ILE A 4 4.31 23.11 7.87
N SER A 5 5.47 22.51 8.12
CA SER A 5 6.34 22.01 7.05
C SER A 5 5.74 20.72 6.48
N GLN A 6 5.17 20.79 5.29
CA GLN A 6 4.74 19.61 4.54
C GLN A 6 5.98 18.93 3.90
N GLY A 7 6.59 17.99 4.62
CA GLY A 7 7.59 17.09 4.05
C GLY A 7 6.93 15.82 3.54
N ARG A 8 7.21 15.40 2.30
CA ARG A 8 6.88 14.04 1.83
C ARG A 8 7.84 13.06 2.52
N GLY A 9 7.42 12.48 3.63
CA GLY A 9 8.13 11.36 4.25
C GLY A 9 8.15 10.17 3.29
N LYS A 10 9.29 9.48 3.18
CA LYS A 10 9.32 8.14 2.58
C LYS A 10 8.96 7.15 3.68
N ILE A 11 7.89 6.39 3.48
CA ILE A 11 7.49 5.33 4.40
C ILE A 11 8.33 4.08 4.11
N ALA A 12 8.83 3.47 5.17
CA ALA A 12 9.47 2.17 5.12
C ALA A 12 8.47 1.09 5.54
N PHE A 13 8.13 0.18 4.63
CA PHE A 13 7.26 -0.95 4.93
C PHE A 13 8.06 -2.07 5.61
N THR A 14 8.09 -2.08 6.93
CA THR A 14 8.86 -3.02 7.77
C THR A 14 8.06 -4.25 8.16
N ASP A 15 6.78 -4.10 8.48
CA ASP A 15 5.89 -5.18 8.90
C ASP A 15 5.13 -5.76 7.69
N LYS A 16 5.39 -7.04 7.39
CA LYS A 16 4.74 -7.74 6.28
C LYS A 16 3.22 -7.85 6.49
N ASN A 17 2.75 -8.12 7.70
CA ASN A 17 1.33 -8.33 7.98
C ASN A 17 0.54 -7.04 7.80
N LEU A 18 1.07 -5.92 8.31
CA LEU A 18 0.44 -4.61 8.12
C LEU A 18 0.50 -4.17 6.66
N LEU A 19 1.60 -4.47 5.94
CA LEU A 19 1.67 -4.27 4.49
C LEU A 19 0.58 -5.07 3.77
N LEU A 20 0.45 -6.37 4.04
CA LEU A 20 -0.57 -7.21 3.41
C LEU A 20 -1.98 -6.68 3.70
N LYS A 21 -2.27 -6.32 4.96
CA LYS A 21 -3.56 -5.72 5.36
C LYS A 21 -3.87 -4.44 4.56
N ALA A 22 -2.87 -3.56 4.36
CA ALA A 22 -3.00 -2.36 3.53
C ALA A 22 -3.23 -2.68 2.05
N LEU A 23 -2.46 -3.62 1.49
CA LEU A 23 -2.58 -4.00 0.08
C LEU A 23 -3.96 -4.62 -0.23
N GLU A 24 -4.48 -5.46 0.66
CA GLU A 24 -5.76 -6.15 0.50
C GLU A 24 -6.96 -5.19 0.47
N LYS A 25 -6.88 -4.04 1.15
CA LYS A 25 -7.91 -3.00 1.05
C LYS A 25 -7.92 -2.30 -0.31
N VAL A 26 -6.78 -2.21 -0.98
CA VAL A 26 -6.67 -1.51 -2.27
C VAL A 26 -6.88 -2.44 -3.45
N GLY A 27 -6.50 -3.71 -3.33
CA GLY A 27 -6.64 -4.65 -4.42
C GLY A 27 -6.32 -6.09 -4.05
N ARG A 28 -6.10 -6.91 -5.07
CA ARG A 28 -5.76 -8.31 -4.87
C ARG A 28 -4.26 -8.45 -4.65
N VAL A 29 -3.88 -9.25 -3.67
CA VAL A 29 -2.48 -9.56 -3.40
C VAL A 29 -2.11 -10.93 -3.97
N GLU A 30 -0.96 -11.01 -4.63
CA GLU A 30 -0.33 -12.27 -5.03
C GLU A 30 1.12 -12.29 -4.56
N GLU A 31 1.58 -13.43 -4.05
CA GLU A 31 2.99 -13.61 -3.67
C GLU A 31 3.80 -14.23 -4.82
N SER A 32 5.12 -14.03 -4.80
CA SER A 32 6.07 -14.69 -5.72
C SER A 32 5.71 -14.60 -7.20
N THR A 33 5.26 -13.41 -7.63
CA THR A 33 4.66 -13.17 -8.95
C THR A 33 5.37 -12.06 -9.72
N HIS A 34 5.28 -12.10 -11.05
CA HIS A 34 5.86 -11.09 -11.93
C HIS A 34 4.95 -9.88 -12.12
N LEU A 35 5.56 -8.73 -12.42
CA LEU A 35 4.83 -7.54 -12.82
C LEU A 35 4.63 -7.51 -14.34
N TYR A 36 3.71 -6.65 -14.75
CA TYR A 36 3.65 -6.15 -16.11
C TYR A 36 4.12 -4.71 -16.11
N VAL A 37 5.17 -4.43 -16.89
CA VAL A 37 5.71 -3.09 -17.12
C VAL A 37 5.32 -2.63 -18.52
N GLU A 38 5.09 -1.34 -18.69
CA GLU A 38 4.81 -0.81 -20.02
C GLU A 38 6.09 -0.78 -20.87
N THR A 39 5.96 -1.16 -22.14
CA THR A 39 7.09 -1.19 -23.10
C THR A 39 6.94 -0.18 -24.23
N GLY A 40 6.01 0.77 -24.12
CA GLY A 40 5.66 1.72 -25.17
C GLY A 40 4.60 1.20 -26.15
N GLY A 41 3.88 2.12 -26.81
CA GLY A 41 2.85 1.79 -27.81
C GLY A 41 1.61 1.05 -27.28
N GLY A 42 1.33 1.12 -25.97
CA GLY A 42 0.26 0.35 -25.31
C GLY A 42 0.63 -1.12 -25.02
N GLY A 43 1.84 -1.54 -25.38
CA GLY A 43 2.39 -2.85 -25.07
C GLY A 43 2.78 -2.98 -23.59
N HIS A 44 2.65 -4.21 -23.08
CA HIS A 44 3.10 -4.56 -21.74
C HIS A 44 4.02 -5.78 -21.82
N SER A 45 5.12 -5.77 -21.09
CA SER A 45 6.02 -6.91 -20.95
C SER A 45 6.05 -7.39 -19.52
N ARG A 46 6.29 -8.70 -19.36
CA ARG A 46 6.46 -9.31 -18.05
C ARG A 46 7.87 -9.04 -17.55
N THR A 47 8.01 -8.68 -16.28
CA THR A 47 9.35 -8.58 -15.65
C THR A 47 10.06 -9.94 -15.70
N MET A 48 11.39 -9.96 -15.70
CA MET A 48 12.14 -11.21 -15.58
C MET A 48 12.12 -11.72 -14.12
N THR A 49 12.18 -10.78 -13.18
CA THR A 49 12.23 -11.06 -11.74
C THR A 49 10.83 -11.14 -11.15
N LYS A 50 10.65 -12.09 -10.25
CA LYS A 50 9.46 -12.20 -9.38
C LYS A 50 9.60 -11.23 -8.21
N TYR A 51 8.46 -10.78 -7.72
CA TYR A 51 8.39 -9.97 -6.51
C TYR A 51 7.83 -10.78 -5.35
N ASP A 52 8.31 -10.50 -4.15
CA ASP A 52 7.88 -11.19 -2.93
C ASP A 52 6.37 -11.03 -2.74
N VAL A 53 5.89 -9.79 -2.89
CA VAL A 53 4.48 -9.42 -2.79
C VAL A 53 4.10 -8.54 -3.97
N VAL A 54 2.94 -8.76 -4.57
CA VAL A 54 2.42 -7.98 -5.69
C VAL A 54 0.99 -7.55 -5.41
N LEU A 55 0.76 -6.25 -5.39
CA LEU A 55 -0.58 -5.68 -5.48
C LEU A 55 -1.04 -5.69 -6.94
N ILE A 56 -2.25 -6.16 -7.18
CA ILE A 56 -2.91 -6.19 -8.48
C ILE A 56 -4.22 -5.41 -8.38
N SER A 57 -4.43 -4.46 -9.29
CA SER A 57 -5.68 -3.72 -9.37
C SER A 57 -6.87 -4.65 -9.61
N GLN A 58 -7.99 -4.37 -8.94
CA GLN A 58 -9.24 -5.11 -9.13
C GLN A 58 -9.85 -4.88 -10.52
N THR A 59 -9.61 -3.70 -11.11
CA THR A 59 -10.23 -3.28 -12.38
C THR A 59 -9.35 -3.59 -13.60
N ASN A 60 -8.03 -3.62 -13.44
CA ASN A 60 -7.10 -3.91 -14.53
C ASN A 60 -5.93 -4.79 -14.05
N LYS A 61 -5.93 -6.07 -14.44
CA LYS A 61 -4.91 -7.06 -14.01
C LYS A 61 -3.48 -6.73 -14.44
N LYS A 62 -3.29 -5.76 -15.35
CA LYS A 62 -1.96 -5.28 -15.78
C LYS A 62 -1.40 -4.21 -14.84
N HIS A 63 -2.25 -3.49 -14.14
CA HIS A 63 -1.85 -2.54 -13.11
C HIS A 63 -1.38 -3.28 -11.87
N ARG A 64 -0.07 -3.24 -11.62
CA ARG A 64 0.59 -3.98 -10.55
C ARG A 64 1.66 -3.16 -9.86
N ILE A 65 1.77 -3.29 -8.53
CA ILE A 65 2.90 -2.77 -7.74
C ILE A 65 3.58 -3.96 -7.08
N GLY A 66 4.86 -4.17 -7.38
CA GLY A 66 5.64 -5.24 -6.76
C GLY A 66 6.44 -4.72 -5.58
N PHE A 67 6.67 -5.56 -4.58
CA PHE A 67 7.43 -5.27 -3.38
C PHE A 67 8.46 -6.36 -3.19
N ASN A 68 9.71 -5.93 -2.99
CA ASN A 68 10.81 -6.83 -2.61
C ASN A 68 11.42 -6.38 -1.31
N LYS A 69 11.82 -7.34 -0.48
CA LYS A 69 12.54 -7.07 0.75
C LYS A 69 13.97 -6.63 0.43
N ASN A 70 14.40 -5.47 0.92
CA ASN A 70 15.78 -5.01 0.83
C ASN A 70 16.66 -5.66 1.93
N SER A 71 17.95 -5.33 1.93
CA SER A 71 18.91 -5.83 2.94
C SER A 71 18.55 -5.47 4.38
N ASP A 72 17.85 -4.35 4.58
CA ASP A 72 17.45 -3.85 5.89
C ASP A 72 16.12 -4.46 6.36
N GLY A 73 15.53 -5.34 5.55
CA GLY A 73 14.27 -6.00 5.84
C GLY A 73 13.02 -5.18 5.48
N HIS A 74 13.17 -4.05 4.80
CA HIS A 74 12.06 -3.22 4.34
C HIS A 74 11.54 -3.71 2.99
N TYR A 75 10.23 -3.79 2.83
CA TYR A 75 9.57 -4.00 1.55
C TYR A 75 9.62 -2.71 0.74
N VAL A 76 10.35 -2.73 -0.37
CA VAL A 76 10.51 -1.58 -1.26
C VAL A 76 9.60 -1.75 -2.47
N PRO A 77 8.71 -0.79 -2.76
CA PRO A 77 7.87 -0.84 -3.94
C PRO A 77 8.67 -0.61 -5.22
N PHE A 78 8.31 -1.33 -6.27
CA PHE A 78 8.66 -1.00 -7.64
C PHE A 78 7.66 0.03 -8.18
N GLU A 79 8.16 1.23 -8.45
CA GLU A 79 7.35 2.34 -8.94
C GLU A 79 7.44 2.44 -10.47
N GLU A 80 6.47 1.84 -11.16
CA GLU A 80 6.24 2.11 -12.57
C GLU A 80 5.84 3.58 -12.74
N ASN A 81 6.45 4.26 -13.70
CA ASN A 81 6.23 5.68 -13.97
C ASN A 81 5.70 5.95 -15.39
N TRP A 82 5.60 4.92 -16.23
CA TRP A 82 5.19 5.04 -17.62
C TRP A 82 3.72 4.70 -17.87
N GLY A 83 3.13 5.47 -18.79
CA GLY A 83 1.74 5.43 -19.24
C GLY A 83 0.69 5.16 -18.16
N ASP A 84 -0.22 4.24 -18.44
CA ASP A 84 -1.40 4.00 -17.61
C ASP A 84 -1.05 3.28 -16.30
N CYS A 85 -0.09 2.33 -16.34
CA CYS A 85 0.43 1.70 -15.13
C CYS A 85 1.04 2.73 -14.17
N GLY A 86 1.83 3.67 -14.68
CA GLY A 86 2.44 4.71 -13.85
C GLY A 86 1.45 5.74 -13.32
N ARG A 87 0.39 6.07 -14.07
CA ARG A 87 -0.71 6.91 -13.56
C ARG A 87 -1.44 6.21 -12.42
N TRP A 88 -1.73 4.92 -12.58
CA TRP A 88 -2.38 4.13 -11.54
C TRP A 88 -1.50 4.02 -10.29
N THR A 89 -0.20 3.73 -10.43
CA THR A 89 0.76 3.66 -9.31
C THR A 89 0.79 4.96 -8.50
N ARG A 90 0.83 6.13 -9.16
CA ARG A 90 0.82 7.44 -8.48
C ARG A 90 -0.47 7.72 -7.69
N ARG A 91 -1.60 7.16 -8.12
CA ARG A 91 -2.88 7.29 -7.42
C ARG A 91 -2.98 6.35 -6.23
N VAL A 92 -2.51 5.11 -6.40
CA VAL A 92 -2.62 4.07 -5.38
C VAL A 92 -1.61 4.23 -4.26
N LYS A 93 -0.38 4.66 -4.57
CA LYS A 93 0.71 4.74 -3.59
C LYS A 93 0.35 5.58 -2.34
N PRO A 94 -0.19 6.80 -2.45
CA PRO A 94 -0.58 7.57 -1.27
C PRO A 94 -1.60 6.85 -0.38
N MET A 95 -2.56 6.15 -0.99
CA MET A 95 -3.55 5.38 -0.22
C MET A 95 -2.90 4.22 0.55
N LEU A 96 -1.94 3.53 -0.07
CA LEU A 96 -1.18 2.47 0.61
C LEU A 96 -0.34 3.00 1.75
N ASP A 97 0.30 4.14 1.52
CA ASP A 97 1.11 4.86 2.50
C ASP A 97 0.23 5.22 3.72
N ASP A 98 -0.96 5.78 3.50
CA ASP A 98 -1.91 6.17 4.57
C ASP A 98 -2.50 4.96 5.30
N LEU A 99 -2.94 3.92 4.58
CA LEU A 99 -3.47 2.69 5.17
C LEU A 99 -2.44 1.97 6.05
N TYR A 100 -1.20 1.88 5.57
CA TYR A 100 -0.12 1.25 6.33
C TYR A 100 0.16 2.01 7.63
N ILE A 101 0.23 3.34 7.57
CA ILE A 101 0.37 4.18 8.78
C ILE A 101 -0.83 4.00 9.71
N GLY A 102 -2.05 4.02 9.16
CA GLY A 102 -3.29 3.83 9.92
C GLY A 102 -3.29 2.51 10.69
N TYR A 103 -2.86 1.42 10.04
CA TYR A 103 -2.75 0.11 10.68
C TYR A 103 -1.64 0.02 11.74
N HIS A 104 -0.55 0.79 11.59
CA HIS A 104 0.42 0.95 12.67
C HIS A 104 -0.18 1.65 13.89
N TYR A 105 -0.95 2.72 13.67
CA TYR A 105 -1.63 3.42 14.77
C TYR A 105 -2.70 2.56 15.45
N GLU A 106 -3.53 1.86 14.67
CA GLU A 106 -4.52 0.90 15.19
C GLU A 106 -3.82 -0.15 16.09
N GLN A 107 -2.75 -0.77 15.59
CA GLN A 107 -1.99 -1.77 16.35
C GLN A 107 -1.38 -1.16 17.63
N GLN A 108 -0.85 0.06 17.56
CA GLN A 108 -0.31 0.75 18.74
C GLN A 108 -1.39 0.96 19.80
N MET A 109 -2.55 1.48 19.43
CA MET A 109 -3.67 1.74 20.34
C MET A 109 -4.22 0.45 20.96
N GLN A 110 -4.32 -0.62 20.16
CA GLN A 110 -4.69 -1.94 20.65
C GLN A 110 -3.69 -2.48 21.68
N ASN A 111 -2.39 -2.28 21.45
CA ASN A 111 -1.35 -2.66 22.42
C ASN A 111 -1.40 -1.83 23.71
N GLU A 112 -1.90 -0.59 23.64
CA GLU A 112 -2.15 0.28 24.79
C GLU A 112 -3.46 -0.07 25.53
N GLY A 113 -4.25 -1.02 25.01
CA GLY A 113 -5.47 -1.52 25.63
C GLY A 113 -6.76 -0.85 25.16
N PHE A 114 -6.71 -0.05 24.09
CA PHE A 114 -7.90 0.51 23.45
C PHE A 114 -8.50 -0.46 22.45
N ASP A 115 -9.84 -0.55 22.41
CA ASP A 115 -10.55 -1.26 21.35
C ASP A 115 -10.79 -0.27 20.21
N VAL A 116 -9.99 -0.37 19.15
CA VAL A 116 -10.08 0.50 17.98
C VAL A 116 -9.99 -0.29 16.67
N GLU A 117 -10.61 0.25 15.63
CA GLU A 117 -10.51 -0.29 14.26
C GLU A 117 -10.23 0.84 13.26
N LEU A 118 -9.44 0.53 12.23
CA LEU A 118 -9.25 1.43 11.08
C LEU A 118 -10.41 1.27 10.09
N VAL A 119 -11.21 2.32 9.91
CA VAL A 119 -12.32 2.40 8.97
C VAL A 119 -11.91 3.23 7.76
N MET A 120 -12.20 2.73 6.56
CA MET A 120 -12.02 3.48 5.31
C MET A 120 -13.40 3.80 4.75
N ASN A 121 -13.70 5.08 4.66
CA ASN A 121 -14.98 5.59 4.17
C ASN A 121 -15.07 5.53 2.64
N ASP A 122 -16.29 5.60 2.11
CA ASP A 122 -16.55 5.56 0.66
C ASP A 122 -15.93 6.74 -0.10
N ASP A 123 -15.67 7.85 0.58
CA ASP A 123 -15.00 9.03 0.03
C ASP A 123 -13.46 8.91 0.02
N GLY A 124 -12.93 7.81 0.54
CA GLY A 124 -11.50 7.52 0.63
C GLY A 124 -10.81 8.12 1.86
N THR A 125 -11.56 8.75 2.78
CA THR A 125 -11.04 9.14 4.09
C THR A 125 -10.81 7.90 4.97
N ILE A 126 -9.83 8.01 5.86
CA ILE A 126 -9.42 6.93 6.76
C ILE A 126 -9.56 7.46 8.19
N GLU A 127 -10.28 6.72 9.02
CA GLU A 127 -10.55 7.05 10.41
C GLU A 127 -10.13 5.89 11.32
N VAL A 128 -9.67 6.20 12.53
CA VAL A 128 -9.46 5.20 13.59
C VAL A 128 -10.58 5.40 14.59
N GLU A 129 -11.53 4.47 14.60
CA GLU A 129 -12.73 4.55 15.44
C GLU A 129 -12.54 3.72 16.72
N GLY A 130 -13.01 4.24 17.85
CA GLY A 130 -13.10 3.48 19.09
C GLY A 130 -14.34 2.57 19.07
N VAL A 131 -14.14 1.29 19.31
CA VAL A 131 -15.21 0.29 19.37
C VAL A 131 -15.73 0.23 20.80
N GLU A 132 -17.00 0.57 21.01
CA GLU A 132 -17.62 0.44 22.33
C GLU A 132 -17.88 -1.04 22.62
N GLN A 133 -17.23 -1.61 23.64
CA GLN A 133 -17.56 -2.96 24.09
C GLN A 133 -18.96 -2.96 24.69
N VAL A 134 -19.92 -3.48 23.94
CA VAL A 134 -21.28 -3.73 24.43
C VAL A 134 -21.22 -4.93 25.38
N TRP A 135 -20.98 -4.64 26.66
CA TRP A 135 -21.21 -5.53 27.80
C TRP A 135 -22.69 -5.77 28.10
#